data_AF-A0AAV9A0H0-F1
#
_entry.id   AF-A0AAV9A0H0-F1
#
_cell.length_a   1.000
_cell.length_b   1.000
_cell.length_c   1.000
_cell.angle_alpha   90.00
_cell.angle_beta   90.00
_cell.angle_gamma   90.00
#
_symmetry.space_group_name_H-M   'P 1'
#
loop_
_entity.id
_entity.type
_entity.pdbx_description
1 polymer ?
#
loop_
_entity_poly.entity_id
_entity_poly.type
_entity_poly.pdbx_seq_one_letter_code
_entity_poly.pdbx_strand_id
1 'polypeptide(L)'
;MLFLVSSINILELKGLVPGVQLVINYKAARVWSECDSTTVVAWVSGRGCPPWTALRDLCNLQILVTSLLQWRITHTYREGNKAVDLLAAYQSPMGDSIFPPTPLGEDLQLIIQNDRMGKEYVRGD
;
A
#
# COMPACT_ATOMS: atom_id res chain seq x y z
N MET A 1 -1.03 -26.34 -4.37
CA MET A 1 -1.29 -25.05 -5.06
C MET A 1 -1.19 -23.92 -4.03
N LEU A 2 0.01 -23.40 -3.76
CA LEU A 2 0.30 -22.41 -2.69
C LEU A 2 1.22 -21.25 -3.16
N PHE A 3 1.64 -21.23 -4.43
CA PHE A 3 2.65 -20.30 -4.94
C PHE A 3 2.09 -18.95 -5.43
N LEU A 4 0.79 -18.86 -5.73
CA LEU A 4 0.17 -17.62 -6.23
C LEU A 4 -0.11 -16.61 -5.11
N VAL A 5 -0.56 -17.06 -3.93
CA VAL A 5 -0.92 -16.18 -2.81
C VAL A 5 0.32 -15.54 -2.18
N SER A 6 1.42 -16.28 -2.05
CA SER A 6 2.69 -15.74 -1.57
C SER A 6 3.26 -14.67 -2.51
N SER A 7 3.10 -14.86 -3.83
CA SER A 7 3.61 -13.91 -4.83
C SER A 7 2.88 -12.56 -4.77
N ILE A 8 1.56 -12.55 -4.60
CA ILE A 8 0.77 -11.31 -4.47
C ILE A 8 1.14 -10.56 -3.18
N ASN A 9 1.24 -11.26 -2.06
CA ASN A 9 1.65 -10.64 -0.79
C ASN A 9 3.06 -10.05 -0.86
N ILE A 10 3.98 -10.67 -1.61
CA ILE A 10 5.32 -10.13 -1.84
C ILE A 10 5.26 -8.87 -2.70
N LEU A 11 4.41 -8.82 -3.73
CA LEU A 11 4.24 -7.62 -4.56
C LEU A 11 3.64 -6.46 -3.75
N GLU A 12 2.64 -6.72 -2.92
CA GLU A 12 2.07 -5.71 -2.03
C GLU A 12 3.09 -5.17 -1.03
N LEU A 13 3.88 -6.05 -0.39
CA LEU A 13 4.97 -5.64 0.50
C LEU A 13 6.01 -4.78 -0.25
N LYS A 14 6.34 -5.16 -1.49
CA LYS A 14 7.26 -4.38 -2.34
C LYS A 14 6.72 -3.02 -2.74
N GLY A 15 5.40 -2.86 -2.86
CA GLY A 15 4.75 -1.57 -3.09
C GLY A 15 4.73 -0.68 -1.84
N LEU A 16 4.66 -1.30 -0.65
CA LEU A 16 4.58 -0.59 0.62
C LEU A 16 5.88 0.18 0.95
N VAL A 17 7.05 -0.42 0.66
CA VAL A 17 8.37 0.20 0.90
C VAL A 17 8.54 1.56 0.18
N PRO A 18 8.39 1.67 -1.16
CA PRO A 18 8.50 2.96 -1.84
C PRO A 18 7.38 3.92 -1.45
N GLY A 19 6.17 3.42 -1.12
CA GLY A 19 5.08 4.26 -0.61
C GLY A 19 5.45 4.96 0.71
N VAL A 20 5.99 4.23 1.68
CA VAL A 20 6.46 4.82 2.94
C VAL A 20 7.62 5.78 2.71
N GLN A 21 8.58 5.43 1.84
CA GLN A 21 9.70 6.30 1.49
C GLN A 21 9.22 7.63 0.89
N LEU A 22 8.22 7.59 0.00
CA LEU A 22 7.63 8.78 -0.60
C LEU A 22 7.06 9.71 0.47
N VAL A 23 6.30 9.17 1.41
CA VAL A 23 5.67 9.93 2.48
C VAL A 23 6.70 10.54 3.44
N ILE A 24 7.80 9.83 3.72
CA ILE A 24 8.96 10.37 4.47
C ILE A 24 9.57 11.56 3.71
N ASN A 25 9.75 11.45 2.38
CA ASN A 25 10.30 12.54 1.57
C ASN A 25 9.40 13.78 1.58
N TYR A 26 8.08 13.59 1.70
CA TYR A 26 7.10 14.68 1.89
C TYR A 26 7.05 15.23 3.32
N LYS A 27 7.95 14.78 4.22
CA LYS A 27 8.06 15.22 5.62
C LYS A 27 6.78 14.99 6.43
N ALA A 28 6.00 13.98 6.08
CA ALA A 28 4.84 13.61 6.90
C ALA A 28 5.32 12.97 8.21
N ALA A 29 4.84 13.47 9.34
CA ALA A 29 5.20 12.94 10.66
C ALA A 29 4.33 11.76 11.10
N ARG A 30 3.06 11.73 10.65
CA ARG A 30 2.05 10.75 11.04
C ARG A 30 1.50 10.10 9.78
N VAL A 31 1.62 8.78 9.68
CA VAL A 31 1.32 8.03 8.46
C VAL A 31 0.38 6.88 8.78
N TRP A 32 -0.68 6.77 7.98
CA TRP A 32 -1.59 5.63 7.98
C TRP A 32 -1.48 4.94 6.62
N SER A 33 -1.02 3.69 6.63
CA SER A 33 -0.98 2.84 5.45
C SER A 33 -2.16 1.87 5.46
N GLU A 34 -2.85 1.76 4.34
CA GLU A 34 -3.90 0.76 4.13
C GLU A 34 -3.39 -0.32 3.18
N CYS A 35 -3.68 -1.58 3.48
CA CYS A 35 -3.24 -2.73 2.71
C CYS A 35 -4.38 -3.74 2.65
N ASP A 36 -4.65 -4.30 1.47
CA ASP A 36 -5.71 -5.28 1.25
C ASP A 36 -5.26 -6.73 1.49
N SER A 37 -3.99 -6.97 1.77
CA SER A 37 -3.51 -8.24 2.31
C SER A 37 -3.44 -8.25 3.83
N THR A 38 -4.36 -9.01 4.44
CA THR A 38 -4.28 -9.39 5.86
C THR A 38 -2.95 -10.06 6.22
N THR A 39 -2.34 -10.77 5.26
CA THR A 39 -1.07 -11.47 5.45
C THR A 39 0.09 -10.49 5.56
N VAL A 40 0.15 -9.48 4.68
CA VAL A 40 1.17 -8.43 4.75
C VAL A 40 1.01 -7.63 6.05
N VAL A 41 -0.22 -7.23 6.41
CA VAL A 41 -0.49 -6.55 7.68
C VAL A 41 -0.02 -7.39 8.88
N ALA A 42 -0.24 -8.71 8.86
CA ALA A 42 0.23 -9.61 9.91
C ALA A 42 1.76 -9.63 9.98
N TRP A 43 2.45 -9.85 8.87
CA TRP A 43 3.92 -9.90 8.80
C TRP A 43 4.56 -8.60 9.29
N VAL A 44 4.03 -7.47 8.85
CA VAL A 44 4.48 -6.14 9.25
C VAL A 44 4.28 -5.90 10.75
N SER A 45 3.19 -6.42 11.32
CA SER A 45 2.91 -6.36 12.76
C SER A 45 3.74 -7.35 13.60
N GLY A 46 4.72 -8.03 13.00
CA GLY A 46 5.50 -9.07 13.67
C GLY A 46 4.73 -10.35 13.97
N ARG A 47 3.59 -10.58 13.29
CA ARG A 47 2.76 -11.78 13.45
C ARG A 47 2.94 -12.73 12.27
N GLY A 48 2.87 -14.03 12.55
CA GLY A 48 3.01 -15.09 11.54
C GLY A 48 4.45 -15.36 11.12
N CYS A 49 4.61 -16.17 10.07
CA CYS A 49 5.91 -16.59 9.55
C CYS A 49 6.07 -16.16 8.09
N PRO A 50 6.68 -14.99 7.82
CA PRO A 50 6.94 -14.56 6.45
C PRO A 50 7.96 -15.48 5.75
N PRO A 51 7.85 -15.68 4.43
CA PRO A 51 8.86 -16.39 3.66
C PRO A 51 10.18 -15.62 3.66
N TRP A 52 11.30 -16.33 3.48
CA TRP A 52 12.65 -15.73 3.46
C TRP A 52 12.79 -14.59 2.45
N THR A 53 12.06 -14.68 1.33
CA THR A 53 12.03 -13.65 0.27
C THR A 53 11.42 -12.33 0.71
N ALA A 54 10.55 -12.33 1.72
CA ALA A 54 9.90 -11.13 2.26
C ALA A 54 10.71 -10.47 3.39
N LEU A 55 11.67 -11.18 4.00
CA LEU A 55 12.41 -10.69 5.17
C LEU A 55 13.19 -9.42 4.88
N ARG A 56 13.82 -9.32 3.70
CA ARG A 56 14.58 -8.12 3.32
C ARG A 56 13.69 -6.89 3.26
N ASP A 57 12.55 -7.01 2.59
CA ASP A 57 11.60 -5.90 2.41
C ASP A 57 10.93 -5.52 3.74
N LEU A 58 10.62 -6.50 4.60
CA LEU A 58 10.14 -6.25 5.97
C LEU A 58 11.16 -5.51 6.83
N CYS A 59 12.43 -5.93 6.81
CA CYS A 59 13.50 -5.25 7.55
C CYS A 59 13.67 -3.80 7.06
N ASN A 60 13.68 -3.59 5.74
CA ASN A 60 13.77 -2.25 5.15
C ASN A 60 12.59 -1.38 5.59
N LEU A 61 11.36 -1.91 5.51
CA LEU A 61 10.16 -1.21 5.94
C LEU A 61 10.23 -0.83 7.42
N GLN A 62 10.66 -1.77 8.28
CA GLN A 62 10.83 -1.51 9.72
C GLN A 62 11.82 -0.37 9.99
N ILE A 63 12.93 -0.30 9.25
CA ILE A 63 13.90 0.80 9.35
C ILE A 63 13.28 2.13 8.89
N LEU A 64 12.47 2.13 7.83
CA LEU A 64 11.82 3.35 7.35
C LEU A 64 10.81 3.88 8.36
N VAL A 65 9.98 3.00 8.93
CA VAL A 65 8.89 3.45 9.81
C VAL A 65 9.39 3.92 11.19
N THR A 66 10.60 3.54 11.62
CA THR A 66 11.21 4.10 12.85
C THR A 66 11.60 5.56 12.69
N SER A 67 11.73 6.06 11.45
CA SER A 67 11.96 7.48 11.19
C SER A 67 10.68 8.33 11.28
N LEU A 68 9.50 7.69 11.34
CA LEU A 68 8.21 8.36 11.48
C LEU A 68 7.84 8.53 12.96
N LEU A 69 7.21 9.67 13.29
CA LEU A 69 6.74 9.92 14.66
C LEU A 69 5.58 8.98 15.03
N GLN A 70 4.69 8.72 14.07
CA GLN A 70 3.61 7.76 14.24
C GLN A 70 3.33 7.07 12.92
N TRP A 71 3.35 5.74 12.95
CA TRP A 71 2.93 4.92 11.83
C TRP A 71 1.92 3.88 12.27
N ARG A 72 0.88 3.69 11.47
CA ARG A 72 -0.08 2.60 11.62
C ARG A 72 -0.36 1.96 10.27
N ILE A 73 -0.54 0.65 10.27
CA ILE A 73 -1.01 -0.10 9.11
C ILE A 73 -2.30 -0.82 9.48
N THR A 74 -3.31 -0.75 8.61
CA THR A 74 -4.57 -1.49 8.79
C THR A 74 -4.93 -2.23 7.53
N HIS A 75 -5.71 -3.31 7.71
CA HIS A 75 -6.31 -4.00 6.59
C HIS A 75 -7.54 -3.23 6.10
N THR A 76 -7.60 -2.91 4.81
CA THR A 76 -8.78 -2.33 4.15
C THR A 76 -9.32 -3.34 3.15
N TYR A 77 -10.63 -3.59 3.18
CA TYR A 77 -11.27 -4.44 2.16
C TYR A 77 -11.33 -3.70 0.82
N ARG A 78 -10.92 -4.41 -0.25
CA ARG A 78 -10.71 -3.98 -1.65
C ARG A 78 -11.66 -2.93 -2.26
N GLU A 79 -12.87 -2.74 -1.74
CA GLU A 79 -13.80 -1.75 -2.30
C GLU A 79 -13.34 -0.30 -2.09
N GLY A 80 -12.50 -0.03 -1.08
CA GLY A 80 -11.85 1.27 -0.85
C GLY A 80 -10.51 1.46 -1.58
N ASN A 81 -9.94 0.41 -2.19
CA ASN A 81 -8.58 0.44 -2.74
C ASN A 81 -8.51 0.67 -4.26
N LYS A 82 -9.63 1.06 -4.89
CA LYS A 82 -9.72 1.30 -6.35
C LYS A 82 -8.64 2.26 -6.86
N ALA A 83 -8.21 3.23 -6.05
CA ALA A 83 -7.17 4.18 -6.43
C ALA A 83 -5.80 3.51 -6.57
N VAL A 84 -5.46 2.59 -5.66
CA VAL A 84 -4.20 1.85 -5.72
C VAL A 84 -4.22 0.82 -6.84
N ASP A 85 -5.34 0.14 -7.07
CA ASP A 85 -5.51 -0.77 -8.21
C ASP A 85 -5.36 -0.05 -9.55
N LEU A 86 -5.94 1.14 -9.67
CA LEU A 86 -5.75 1.99 -10.85
C LEU A 86 -4.29 2.42 -11.00
N LEU A 87 -3.64 2.87 -9.93
CA LEU A 87 -2.23 3.27 -9.97
C LEU A 87 -1.28 2.10 -10.28
N ALA A 88 -1.58 0.90 -9.81
CA ALA A 88 -0.84 -0.32 -10.14
C ALA A 88 -1.01 -0.69 -11.62
N ALA A 89 -2.21 -0.49 -12.21
CA ALA A 89 -2.45 -0.69 -13.63
C ALA A 89 -1.69 0.32 -14.53
N TYR A 90 -1.35 1.51 -14.00
CA TYR A 90 -0.52 2.50 -14.70
C TYR A 90 0.99 2.19 -14.68
N GLN A 91 1.44 1.13 -13.99
CA GLN A 91 2.85 0.75 -13.98
C GLN A 91 3.27 0.15 -15.33
N SER A 92 4.14 0.85 -16.06
CA SER A 92 4.77 0.35 -17.28
C SER A 92 5.70 -0.83 -16.96
N PRO A 93 5.76 -1.89 -17.80
CA PRO A 93 6.59 -3.09 -17.56
C PRO A 93 8.10 -2.85 -17.48
N MET A 94 8.58 -1.61 -17.64
CA MET A 94 10.00 -1.25 -17.59
C MET A 94 10.53 -0.82 -16.20
N GLY A 95 9.75 -0.95 -15.12
CA GLY A 95 10.31 -0.97 -13.76
C GLY A 95 10.68 0.39 -13.14
N ASP A 96 10.57 1.50 -13.87
CA ASP A 96 10.70 2.83 -13.29
C ASP A 96 9.33 3.35 -12.85
N SER A 97 9.15 3.46 -11.54
CA SER A 97 7.95 3.99 -10.89
C SER A 97 7.88 5.51 -11.06
N ILE A 98 7.49 5.98 -12.24
CA ILE A 98 7.21 7.39 -12.47
C ILE A 98 5.73 7.62 -12.15
N PHE A 99 5.45 8.18 -10.97
CA PHE A 99 4.15 8.84 -10.73
C PHE A 99 4.00 9.96 -11.77
N PRO A 100 2.99 9.93 -12.66
CA PRO A 100 2.87 10.96 -13.68
C PRO A 100 2.59 12.31 -13.00
N PRO A 101 3.32 13.39 -13.36
CA PRO A 101 3.00 14.72 -12.89
C PRO A 101 1.79 15.22 -13.69
N THR A 102 0.59 14.88 -13.20
CA THR A 102 -0.73 15.42 -13.60
C THR A 102 -1.24 15.22 -15.05
N PRO A 103 -2.57 15.24 -15.25
CA PRO A 103 -3.63 15.10 -14.24
C PRO A 103 -3.90 13.62 -13.98
N LEU A 104 -4.10 13.24 -12.72
CA LEU A 104 -4.68 11.94 -12.39
C LEU A 104 -6.04 11.83 -13.11
N GLY A 105 -6.31 10.67 -13.72
CA GLY A 105 -7.56 10.42 -14.44
C GLY A 105 -8.80 10.69 -13.59
N GLU A 106 -9.93 11.00 -14.24
CA GLU A 106 -11.18 11.41 -13.58
C GLU A 106 -11.60 10.44 -12.46
N ASP A 107 -11.35 9.14 -12.63
CA ASP A 107 -11.63 8.10 -11.64
C ASP A 107 -10.84 8.28 -10.34
N LEU A 108 -9.55 8.64 -10.42
CA LEU A 108 -8.71 8.90 -9.24
C LEU A 108 -9.12 10.19 -8.54
N GLN A 109 -9.53 11.21 -9.29
CA GLN A 109 -10.06 12.44 -8.71
C GLN A 109 -11.39 12.19 -7.99
N LEU A 110 -12.25 11.35 -8.56
CA LEU A 110 -13.51 10.94 -7.96
C LEU A 110 -13.29 10.18 -6.64
N ILE A 111 -12.29 9.28 -6.61
CA ILE A 111 -11.94 8.54 -5.39
C ILE A 111 -11.40 9.48 -4.31
N ILE A 112 -10.49 10.41 -4.65
CA ILE A 112 -9.98 11.43 -3.72
C ILE A 112 -11.12 12.31 -3.19
N GLN A 113 -12.08 12.69 -4.04
CA GLN A 113 -13.22 13.49 -3.62
C GLN A 113 -14.17 12.72 -2.69
N ASN A 114 -14.46 11.46 -2.98
CA ASN A 114 -15.32 10.62 -2.14
C ASN A 114 -14.69 10.36 -0.77
N ASP A 115 -13.37 10.14 -0.73
CA ASP A 115 -12.61 9.98 0.52
C ASP A 115 -12.58 11.30 1.33
N ARG A 116 -12.34 12.42 0.66
CA ARG A 116 -12.42 13.77 1.26
C ARG A 116 -13.82 14.10 1.83
N MET A 117 -14.87 13.52 1.25
CA MET A 117 -16.25 13.67 1.72
C MET A 117 -16.65 12.70 2.84
N GLY A 118 -15.75 11.80 3.26
CA GLY A 118 -16.03 10.82 4.32
C GLY A 118 -17.18 9.86 3.97
N LYS A 119 -17.40 9.59 2.69
CA LYS A 119 -18.45 8.66 2.26
C LYS A 119 -18.06 7.23 2.65
N GLU A 120 -18.87 6.63 3.52
CA GLU A 120 -18.78 5.22 3.84
C GLU A 120 -19.20 4.38 2.61
N TYR A 121 -18.36 3.43 2.21
CA TYR A 121 -18.71 2.48 1.17
C TYR A 121 -19.78 1.53 1.72
N VAL A 122 -21.02 1.68 1.26
CA VAL A 122 -22.13 0.82 1.67
C VAL A 122 -22.00 -0.51 0.93
N ARG A 123 -21.83 -1.58 1.71
CA ARG A 123 -21.78 -2.98 1.29
C ARG A 123 -23.06 -3.31 0.52
N GLY A 124 -22.95 -3.65 -0.76
CA GLY A 124 -24.06 -4.25 -1.51
C GLY A 124 -24.09 -5.74 -1.19
N ASP A 125 -25.23 -6.22 -0.67
CA ASP A 125 -25.51 -7.65 -0.46
C ASP A 125 -25.48 -8.46 -1.76
#